data_AF-A0A5C3QZJ8-F1
#
_entry.id   AF-A0A5C3QZJ8-F1
#
_cell.length_a   1.000
_cell.length_b   1.000
_cell.length_c   1.000
_cell.angle_alpha   90.00
_cell.angle_beta   90.00
_cell.angle_gamma   90.00
#
_symmetry.space_group_name_H-M   'P 1'
#
loop_
_entity.id
_entity.type
_entity.pdbx_description
1 polymer ?
#
loop_
_entity_poly.entity_id
_entity_poly.type
_entity_poly.pdbx_seq_one_letter_code
_entity_poly.pdbx_strand_id
1 'polypeptide(L)'
;MTPDYGEKEQALPFRPRERPALHPLTAATAHSWLPMMIRYFLAASFLFLLGFFYAHATLPGLAGTRCQPGSPTDPCSFFEAGPREDPRTDLPRTNSTSRRPQALCTQREYETGHWEPIPLVNITQQVLDFEDTLPNPYGVSWHYCAPMPDIRSAGGGRWNHGKWDEGERSDEETFLEGEKRSVGINAWEWVPEMGRECMVEWDAIDLVVRLLRSPGGLILVGDSITRQHYHSIMHLIASAGITYGSDLPTLPMADHKNVNQHTLNPASPSTALLLSLSGVPKSRILRPIVTYLEDHLFIGQADIREITYRFGAEEGYTWWYDFQRVEDWEKFVQDAARPRYGEVESVREDTVVLLNTGPHWSRNDINMLPKNKLPEEFARLRGCYAAMVDKVTARLNPIPQLSVVYRSTSPGHPGCRNRRTPYFDLRSALYHEANVRQRLLDDAENDKIRDGRKVWDWDLFPDHNDAWRSKIRSLSRRRGSRGASATKKATKGGANWLYMDIWDMSLQRPDAHNEPSDCLHWCMPVVLNEWTYLLHHVLSLQERKMELERVAAKPDSPDSSVPIHWD
;
A
#
# COMPACT_ATOMS: atom_id res chain seq x y z
N MET A 1 -25.51 21.65 21.76
CA MET A 1 -25.32 20.26 22.22
C MET A 1 -25.07 19.40 20.99
N THR A 2 -23.82 19.34 20.55
CA THR A 2 -23.35 18.51 19.43
C THR A 2 -22.75 17.23 20.01
N PRO A 3 -22.97 16.05 19.41
CA PRO A 3 -22.38 14.81 19.90
C PRO A 3 -20.91 14.76 19.50
N ASP A 4 -20.09 14.44 20.48
CA ASP A 4 -18.67 14.12 20.41
C ASP A 4 -18.49 12.86 19.54
N TYR A 5 -18.17 13.02 18.26
CA TYR A 5 -17.60 11.97 17.42
C TYR A 5 -16.08 12.02 17.59
N GLY A 6 -15.63 11.85 18.85
CA GLY A 6 -14.23 11.57 19.12
C GLY A 6 -13.95 10.15 18.67
N GLU A 7 -13.30 10.01 17.51
CA GLU A 7 -12.43 8.86 17.25
C GLU A 7 -11.30 8.89 18.30
N LYS A 8 -11.61 8.40 19.50
CA LYS A 8 -10.58 7.93 20.42
C LYS A 8 -10.20 6.53 19.95
N GLU A 9 -9.37 6.46 18.92
CA GLU A 9 -8.47 5.31 18.78
C GLU A 9 -7.54 5.35 20.00
N GLN A 10 -7.94 4.61 21.04
CA GLN A 10 -7.02 4.28 22.11
C GLN A 10 -5.94 3.42 21.48
N ALA A 11 -4.71 3.94 21.41
CA ALA A 11 -3.52 3.11 21.28
C ALA A 11 -3.52 2.16 22.49
N LEU A 12 -4.12 0.98 22.33
CA LEU A 12 -4.08 -0.07 23.32
C LEU A 12 -2.60 -0.47 23.49
N PRO A 13 -2.08 -0.55 24.72
CA PRO A 13 -0.72 -1.02 24.92
C PRO A 13 -0.63 -2.46 24.42
N PHE A 14 0.20 -2.64 23.39
CA PHE A 14 0.52 -3.93 22.80
C PHE A 14 1.03 -4.89 23.89
N ARG A 15 0.23 -5.91 24.20
CA ARG A 15 0.72 -7.13 24.86
C ARG A 15 0.93 -8.17 23.77
N PRO A 16 2.17 -8.59 23.49
CA PRO A 16 2.37 -9.74 22.62
C PRO A 16 1.63 -10.93 23.24
N ARG A 17 0.77 -11.60 22.46
CA ARG A 17 0.25 -12.92 22.82
C ARG A 17 1.44 -13.87 22.79
N GLU A 18 1.91 -14.28 23.96
CA GLU A 18 2.76 -15.46 24.08
C GLU A 18 1.99 -16.65 23.53
N ARG A 19 2.52 -17.30 22.48
CA ARG A 19 2.14 -18.69 22.19
C ARG A 19 2.39 -19.49 23.48
N PRO A 20 1.52 -20.44 23.87
CA PRO A 20 1.75 -21.23 25.08
C PRO A 20 3.11 -21.93 24.95
N ALA A 21 4.10 -21.42 25.67
CA ALA A 21 5.37 -22.09 25.83
C ALA A 21 5.10 -23.36 26.64
N LEU A 22 5.51 -24.51 26.10
CA LEU A 22 5.71 -25.70 26.90
C LEU A 22 6.82 -25.39 27.92
N HIS A 23 6.44 -24.92 29.09
CA HIS A 23 7.37 -24.73 30.19
C HIS A 23 7.82 -26.09 30.73
N PRO A 24 9.12 -26.28 31.02
CA PRO A 24 9.62 -27.47 31.67
C PRO A 24 9.11 -27.51 33.11
N LEU A 25 8.51 -28.64 33.50
CA LEU A 25 8.04 -28.90 34.85
C LEU A 25 9.24 -28.92 35.82
N THR A 26 9.36 -27.90 36.66
CA THR A 26 10.20 -27.96 37.87
C THR A 26 9.46 -28.67 38.99
N ALA A 27 10.13 -29.64 39.60
CA ALA A 27 9.63 -30.51 40.65
C ALA A 27 9.43 -29.79 41.99
N ALA A 28 8.31 -29.12 42.19
CA ALA A 28 7.83 -28.73 43.53
C ALA A 28 6.36 -28.27 43.49
N THR A 29 5.42 -29.18 43.23
CA THR A 29 3.98 -29.06 43.59
C THR A 29 3.24 -30.32 43.12
N ALA A 30 3.66 -31.49 43.59
CA ALA A 30 3.03 -32.77 43.25
C ALA A 30 2.52 -33.47 44.51
N HIS A 31 1.47 -32.95 45.16
CA HIS A 31 0.76 -33.73 46.20
C HIS A 31 -0.76 -33.49 46.35
N SER A 32 -1.44 -32.80 45.42
CA SER A 32 -2.91 -32.61 45.55
C SER A 32 -3.78 -33.01 44.34
N TRP A 33 -3.20 -33.53 43.24
CA TRP A 33 -3.98 -33.84 42.03
C TRP A 33 -4.06 -35.33 41.64
N LEU A 34 -3.37 -36.22 42.38
CA LEU A 34 -3.27 -37.64 42.03
C LEU A 34 -4.57 -38.48 42.16
N PRO A 35 -5.54 -38.19 43.07
CA PRO A 35 -6.77 -38.98 43.14
C PRO A 35 -7.81 -38.63 42.06
N MET A 36 -7.69 -37.49 41.37
CA MET A 36 -8.66 -37.04 40.37
C MET A 36 -8.32 -37.52 38.95
N MET A 37 -7.03 -37.63 38.61
CA MET A 37 -6.59 -38.16 37.31
C MET A 37 -6.79 -39.68 37.15
N ILE A 38 -6.70 -40.46 38.24
CA ILE A 38 -6.89 -41.92 38.19
C ILE A 38 -8.35 -42.29 37.86
N ARG A 39 -9.32 -41.44 38.23
CA ARG A 39 -10.74 -41.66 37.88
C ARG A 39 -11.05 -41.36 36.41
N TYR A 40 -10.35 -40.41 35.79
CA TYR A 40 -10.53 -40.09 34.37
C TYR A 40 -9.84 -41.07 33.43
N PHE A 41 -8.66 -41.58 33.82
CA PHE A 41 -7.91 -42.55 33.00
C PHE A 41 -8.57 -43.95 32.94
N LEU A 42 -9.26 -44.37 34.02
CA LEU A 42 -10.00 -45.64 34.03
C LEU A 42 -11.31 -45.58 33.25
N ALA A 43 -11.95 -44.40 33.14
CA ALA A 43 -13.15 -44.21 32.33
C ALA A 43 -12.86 -44.14 30.82
N ALA A 44 -11.75 -43.52 30.42
CA ALA A 44 -11.35 -43.41 29.01
C ALA A 44 -10.82 -44.74 28.42
N SER A 45 -10.17 -45.57 29.24
CA SER A 45 -9.63 -46.87 28.79
C SER A 45 -10.73 -47.92 28.57
N PHE A 46 -11.89 -47.79 29.23
CA PHE A 46 -13.03 -48.71 29.08
C PHE A 46 -13.83 -48.48 27.79
N LEU A 47 -13.86 -47.24 27.29
CA LEU A 47 -14.54 -46.89 26.03
C LEU A 47 -13.70 -47.23 24.79
N PHE A 48 -12.36 -47.23 24.91
CA PHE A 48 -11.47 -47.56 23.80
C PHE A 48 -11.39 -49.06 23.49
N LEU A 49 -11.64 -49.93 24.50
CA LEU A 49 -11.67 -51.39 24.33
C LEU A 49 -13.02 -51.94 23.80
N LEU A 50 -14.11 -51.16 23.91
CA LEU A 50 -15.43 -51.55 23.39
C LEU A 50 -15.63 -51.22 21.90
N GLY A 51 -14.82 -50.31 21.33
CA GLY A 51 -14.91 -49.93 19.91
C GLY A 51 -14.21 -50.87 18.92
N PHE A 52 -13.38 -51.80 19.40
CA PHE A 52 -12.56 -52.66 18.53
C PHE A 52 -13.20 -54.01 18.16
N PHE A 53 -14.39 -54.33 18.69
CA PHE A 53 -15.07 -55.62 18.45
C PHE A 53 -16.24 -55.58 17.46
N TYR A 54 -16.48 -54.47 16.76
CA TYR A 54 -17.66 -54.31 15.89
C TYR A 54 -17.34 -53.81 14.49
N ALA A 55 -16.50 -54.52 13.72
CA ALA A 55 -16.52 -54.43 12.25
C ALA A 55 -15.66 -55.53 11.58
N HIS A 56 -16.12 -56.79 11.55
CA HIS A 56 -15.76 -57.74 10.47
C HIS A 56 -16.69 -58.97 10.44
N ALA A 57 -17.57 -59.01 9.43
CA ALA A 57 -18.28 -60.15 8.82
C ALA A 57 -19.42 -59.51 7.99
N THR A 58 -19.71 -59.77 6.71
CA THR A 58 -19.45 -60.87 5.77
C THR A 58 -20.01 -60.40 4.41
N LEU A 59 -19.39 -60.76 3.28
CA LEU A 59 -20.03 -61.45 2.13
C LEU A 59 -18.98 -61.78 1.04
N PRO A 60 -19.18 -62.86 0.25
CA PRO A 60 -18.13 -63.54 -0.52
C PRO A 60 -18.23 -63.35 -2.04
N GLY A 61 -17.16 -63.70 -2.76
CA GLY A 61 -17.29 -64.56 -3.94
C GLY A 61 -16.87 -64.02 -5.32
N LEU A 62 -15.66 -64.45 -5.72
CA LEU A 62 -15.32 -65.14 -6.98
C LEU A 62 -14.90 -64.39 -8.28
N ALA A 63 -13.76 -64.90 -8.79
CA ALA A 63 -13.21 -64.94 -10.14
C ALA A 63 -12.60 -63.63 -10.69
N GLY A 64 -11.34 -63.53 -11.12
CA GLY A 64 -10.28 -64.51 -11.40
C GLY A 64 -9.60 -64.14 -12.72
N THR A 65 -8.27 -63.89 -12.71
CA THR A 65 -7.28 -64.12 -13.80
C THR A 65 -5.95 -63.51 -13.36
N ARG A 66 -4.97 -64.32 -12.91
CA ARG A 66 -3.83 -64.90 -13.68
C ARG A 66 -2.72 -63.89 -14.02
N CYS A 67 -1.63 -63.98 -13.26
CA CYS A 67 -0.32 -63.43 -13.59
C CYS A 67 0.35 -64.20 -14.75
N GLN A 68 1.16 -63.51 -15.55
CA GLN A 68 2.34 -64.06 -16.20
C GLN A 68 3.57 -63.15 -15.96
N PRO A 69 4.76 -63.74 -15.72
CA PRO A 69 6.04 -63.02 -15.65
C PRO A 69 6.91 -63.28 -16.90
N GLY A 70 7.76 -62.30 -17.22
CA GLY A 70 8.85 -62.37 -18.21
C GLY A 70 9.16 -60.95 -18.71
N SER A 71 10.39 -60.45 -18.84
CA SER A 71 11.73 -61.04 -18.79
C SER A 71 12.77 -59.86 -18.69
N PRO A 72 14.07 -60.14 -18.53
CA PRO A 72 15.11 -59.23 -18.04
C PRO A 72 16.03 -58.67 -19.14
N THR A 73 16.67 -57.51 -18.89
CA THR A 73 18.05 -57.19 -19.35
C THR A 73 18.66 -56.03 -18.54
N ASP A 74 19.73 -56.37 -17.82
CA ASP A 74 20.83 -55.56 -17.25
C ASP A 74 21.56 -54.63 -18.28
N PRO A 75 22.57 -53.77 -17.92
CA PRO A 75 23.34 -53.76 -16.67
C PRO A 75 23.65 -52.40 -16.01
N CYS A 76 24.04 -52.53 -14.74
CA CYS A 76 24.76 -51.58 -13.90
C CYS A 76 26.02 -50.97 -14.57
N SER A 77 26.13 -49.64 -14.48
CA SER A 77 27.39 -48.92 -14.65
C SER A 77 27.81 -48.27 -13.33
N PHE A 78 28.97 -48.68 -12.86
CA PHE A 78 29.80 -48.02 -11.86
C PHE A 78 29.96 -46.52 -12.17
N PHE A 79 29.82 -45.65 -11.17
CA PHE A 79 30.38 -44.31 -11.21
C PHE A 79 31.36 -44.14 -10.05
N GLU A 80 32.58 -43.81 -10.44
CA GLU A 80 33.72 -43.50 -9.59
C GLU A 80 33.48 -42.22 -8.78
N ALA A 81 33.99 -42.23 -7.54
CA ALA A 81 34.03 -41.07 -6.67
C ALA A 81 35.03 -40.03 -7.19
N GLY A 82 34.51 -38.92 -7.73
CA GLY A 82 35.26 -37.70 -7.99
C GLY A 82 35.39 -36.81 -6.74
N PRO A 83 36.36 -35.88 -6.70
CA PRO A 83 36.80 -35.19 -5.49
C PRO A 83 35.80 -34.14 -5.00
N ARG A 84 35.78 -33.93 -3.67
CA ARG A 84 35.02 -32.92 -2.94
C ARG A 84 35.23 -31.52 -3.53
N GLU A 85 34.15 -30.94 -4.07
CA GLU A 85 34.06 -29.51 -4.35
C GLU A 85 33.64 -28.73 -3.09
N ASP A 86 34.20 -27.52 -2.99
CA ASP A 86 34.13 -26.55 -1.90
C ASP A 86 32.73 -25.89 -1.85
N PRO A 87 32.02 -25.86 -0.70
CA PRO A 87 30.71 -25.23 -0.61
C PRO A 87 30.86 -23.71 -0.47
N ARG A 88 31.04 -23.02 -1.59
CA ARG A 88 30.94 -21.55 -1.64
C ARG A 88 30.07 -21.09 -2.81
N THR A 89 28.90 -20.58 -2.45
CA THR A 89 28.08 -19.59 -3.17
C THR A 89 27.50 -20.00 -4.53
N ASP A 90 26.51 -20.89 -4.51
CA ASP A 90 25.46 -20.92 -5.54
C ASP A 90 24.42 -19.83 -5.25
N LEU A 91 24.66 -18.63 -5.79
CA LEU A 91 23.56 -17.72 -6.09
C LEU A 91 22.97 -18.14 -7.45
N PRO A 92 21.64 -18.21 -7.61
CA PRO A 92 21.02 -18.63 -8.85
C PRO A 92 21.39 -17.66 -9.97
N ARG A 93 22.23 -18.12 -10.91
CA ARG A 93 22.40 -17.48 -12.22
C ARG A 93 21.09 -17.63 -12.98
N THR A 94 20.29 -16.57 -13.01
CA THR A 94 19.16 -16.49 -13.93
C THR A 94 19.70 -16.56 -15.35
N ASN A 95 19.27 -17.59 -16.09
CA ASN A 95 19.54 -17.74 -17.51
C ASN A 95 18.86 -16.60 -18.28
N SER A 96 19.57 -15.48 -18.41
CA SER A 96 19.24 -14.35 -19.27
C SER A 96 19.36 -14.78 -20.73
N THR A 97 18.32 -15.45 -21.22
CA THR A 97 18.08 -15.52 -22.66
C THR A 97 17.76 -14.11 -23.12
N SER A 98 18.41 -13.70 -24.22
CA SER A 98 18.27 -12.42 -24.91
C SER A 98 16.82 -12.08 -25.27
N ARG A 99 15.99 -11.70 -24.29
CA ARG A 99 14.72 -11.02 -24.54
C ARG A 99 15.06 -9.62 -25.02
N ARG A 100 14.51 -9.25 -26.19
CA ARG A 100 14.50 -7.84 -26.60
C ARG A 100 13.97 -7.01 -25.43
N PRO A 101 14.54 -5.83 -25.15
CA PRO A 101 14.04 -4.98 -24.07
C PRO A 101 12.56 -4.75 -24.31
N GLN A 102 11.74 -5.25 -23.38
CA GLN A 102 10.31 -5.07 -23.44
C GLN A 102 10.00 -3.58 -23.35
N ALA A 103 9.17 -3.08 -24.27
CA ALA A 103 8.71 -1.70 -24.21
C ALA A 103 7.86 -1.54 -22.94
N LEU A 104 8.27 -0.64 -22.05
CA LEU A 104 7.46 -0.29 -20.89
C LEU A 104 6.26 0.57 -21.31
N CYS A 105 5.15 0.42 -20.59
CA CYS A 105 3.99 1.27 -20.77
C CYS A 105 4.34 2.76 -20.58
N THR A 106 3.73 3.60 -21.41
CA THR A 106 3.65 5.04 -21.20
C THR A 106 2.64 5.37 -20.10
N GLN A 107 2.65 6.62 -19.64
CA GLN A 107 1.70 7.10 -18.64
C GLN A 107 0.25 6.76 -18.94
N ARG A 108 -0.18 7.01 -20.17
CA ARG A 108 -1.56 6.75 -20.56
C ARG A 108 -1.90 5.26 -20.55
N GLU A 109 -0.94 4.40 -20.88
CA GLU A 109 -1.17 2.95 -21.05
C GLU A 109 -1.27 2.21 -19.72
N TYR A 110 -0.57 2.67 -18.67
CA TYR A 110 -0.68 2.06 -17.33
C TYR A 110 -1.80 2.62 -16.47
N GLU A 111 -2.28 3.85 -16.76
CA GLU A 111 -3.35 4.52 -16.00
C GLU A 111 -4.73 3.90 -16.24
N THR A 112 -4.89 3.14 -17.32
CA THR A 112 -6.13 2.47 -17.72
C THR A 112 -5.95 0.97 -17.83
N GLY A 113 -6.99 0.22 -17.49
CA GLY A 113 -6.93 -1.24 -17.47
C GLY A 113 -8.15 -1.87 -16.80
N HIS A 114 -7.98 -3.10 -16.33
CA HIS A 114 -9.03 -3.85 -15.64
C HIS A 114 -8.43 -4.80 -14.60
N TRP A 115 -9.29 -5.29 -13.71
CA TRP A 115 -8.90 -6.30 -12.73
C TRP A 115 -9.13 -7.70 -13.28
N GLU A 116 -8.09 -8.53 -13.25
CA GLU A 116 -8.18 -9.94 -13.61
C GLU A 116 -8.08 -10.82 -12.37
N PRO A 117 -8.85 -11.93 -12.33
CA PRO A 117 -8.71 -12.89 -11.25
C PRO A 117 -7.37 -13.61 -11.40
N ILE A 118 -6.58 -13.65 -10.33
CA ILE A 118 -5.34 -14.40 -10.30
C ILE A 118 -5.72 -15.90 -10.42
N PRO A 119 -5.22 -16.64 -11.45
CA PRO A 119 -5.59 -18.03 -11.67
C PRO A 119 -5.42 -18.86 -10.38
N LEU A 120 -6.54 -19.29 -9.82
CA LEU A 120 -6.67 -19.88 -8.47
C LEU A 120 -6.06 -21.30 -8.35
N VAL A 121 -5.07 -21.67 -9.16
CA VAL A 121 -4.59 -23.06 -9.23
C VAL A 121 -4.08 -23.57 -7.86
N ASN A 122 -3.79 -22.69 -6.90
CA ASN A 122 -3.48 -23.06 -5.51
C ASN A 122 -4.22 -22.27 -4.43
N ILE A 123 -5.11 -21.32 -4.77
CA ILE A 123 -5.68 -20.44 -3.74
C ILE A 123 -6.76 -21.16 -2.93
N THR A 124 -7.39 -22.25 -3.37
CA THR A 124 -8.52 -22.91 -2.68
C THR A 124 -8.18 -23.76 -1.43
N GLN A 125 -6.91 -23.88 -1.02
CA GLN A 125 -6.49 -24.60 0.20
C GLN A 125 -6.44 -23.68 1.47
N GLN A 126 -7.37 -22.69 1.51
CA GLN A 126 -7.35 -21.32 2.07
C GLN A 126 -7.09 -21.06 3.56
N VAL A 127 -6.67 -19.81 3.80
CA VAL A 127 -6.30 -19.09 5.04
C VAL A 127 -4.86 -19.34 5.49
N LEU A 128 -4.48 -20.58 5.78
CA LEU A 128 -3.13 -20.87 6.29
C LEU A 128 -2.05 -20.48 5.28
N ASP A 129 -2.26 -20.77 3.99
CA ASP A 129 -1.35 -20.37 2.92
C ASP A 129 -1.36 -18.85 2.67
N PHE A 130 -2.42 -18.14 3.06
CA PHE A 130 -2.50 -16.68 2.90
C PHE A 130 -1.56 -15.99 3.89
N GLU A 131 -1.50 -16.46 5.14
CA GLU A 131 -0.52 -15.98 6.12
C GLU A 131 0.92 -16.31 5.70
N ASP A 132 1.13 -17.46 5.05
CA ASP A 132 2.46 -17.85 4.55
C ASP A 132 2.87 -17.10 3.27
N THR A 133 1.92 -16.70 2.41
CA THR A 133 2.19 -15.95 1.17
C THR A 133 2.29 -14.45 1.40
N LEU A 134 1.59 -13.91 2.40
CA LEU A 134 1.66 -12.51 2.81
C LEU A 134 1.95 -12.39 4.30
N PRO A 135 3.08 -12.94 4.77
CA PRO A 135 3.44 -12.91 6.18
C PRO A 135 3.55 -11.45 6.60
N ASN A 136 2.84 -11.07 7.67
CA ASN A 136 3.06 -9.80 8.32
C ASN A 136 3.97 -10.02 9.54
N PRO A 137 5.31 -9.98 9.38
CA PRO A 137 6.25 -10.28 10.46
C PRO A 137 6.17 -9.29 11.64
N TYR A 138 5.48 -8.16 11.47
CA TYR A 138 5.36 -7.11 12.49
C TYR A 138 4.10 -7.19 13.34
N GLY A 139 3.30 -8.26 13.21
CA GLY A 139 2.40 -8.70 14.28
C GLY A 139 1.14 -7.87 14.54
N VAL A 140 0.90 -6.80 13.78
CA VAL A 140 -0.47 -6.34 13.55
C VAL A 140 -1.06 -7.32 12.55
N SER A 141 -1.87 -8.28 13.02
CA SER A 141 -2.83 -8.92 12.13
C SER A 141 -3.41 -7.82 11.26
N TRP A 142 -3.42 -7.99 9.93
CA TRP A 142 -4.17 -7.07 9.07
C TRP A 142 -5.46 -6.75 9.80
N HIS A 143 -5.77 -5.48 10.07
CA HIS A 143 -7.10 -5.16 10.59
C HIS A 143 -8.05 -5.80 9.58
N TYR A 144 -8.63 -6.94 9.95
CA TYR A 144 -9.19 -7.86 8.98
C TYR A 144 -10.25 -7.10 8.22
N CYS A 145 -10.35 -7.34 6.90
CA CYS A 145 -11.45 -6.78 6.15
C CYS A 145 -12.72 -7.22 6.87
N ALA A 146 -13.50 -6.29 7.42
CA ALA A 146 -14.66 -6.67 8.20
C ALA A 146 -15.59 -7.52 7.31
N PRO A 147 -16.20 -8.59 7.86
CA PRO A 147 -17.03 -9.47 7.07
C PRO A 147 -18.17 -8.69 6.42
N MET A 148 -18.55 -9.14 5.22
CA MET A 148 -19.64 -8.51 4.47
C MET A 148 -20.97 -9.06 4.96
N PRO A 149 -21.97 -8.20 5.20
CA PRO A 149 -23.25 -8.65 5.69
C PRO A 149 -23.90 -9.66 4.74
N ASP A 150 -24.59 -10.66 5.29
CA ASP A 150 -25.31 -11.64 4.46
C ASP A 150 -26.60 -11.01 3.93
N ILE A 151 -26.57 -10.62 2.65
CA ILE A 151 -27.71 -10.02 1.94
C ILE A 151 -28.88 -11.02 1.83
N ARG A 152 -28.63 -12.34 1.91
CA ARG A 152 -29.69 -13.36 1.82
C ARG A 152 -30.50 -13.49 3.11
N SER A 153 -29.97 -13.00 4.23
CA SER A 153 -30.64 -12.93 5.53
C SER A 153 -31.65 -11.79 5.65
N ALA A 154 -31.94 -11.08 4.56
CA ALA A 154 -32.84 -9.91 4.45
C ALA A 154 -34.32 -10.17 4.85
N GLY A 155 -34.63 -11.32 5.44
CA GLY A 155 -35.91 -11.58 6.10
C GLY A 155 -36.06 -10.98 7.51
N GLY A 156 -35.04 -10.37 8.12
CA GLY A 156 -35.21 -9.83 9.48
C GLY A 156 -34.10 -9.02 10.15
N GLY A 157 -32.90 -8.90 9.56
CA GLY A 157 -31.82 -8.10 10.17
C GLY A 157 -32.14 -6.61 10.16
N ARG A 158 -32.26 -5.98 11.35
CA ARG A 158 -32.39 -4.53 11.50
C ARG A 158 -31.02 -3.96 11.84
N TRP A 159 -30.51 -3.01 11.06
CA TRP A 159 -29.39 -2.18 11.50
C TRP A 159 -29.80 -1.38 12.73
N ASN A 160 -29.11 -1.59 13.86
CA ASN A 160 -29.32 -0.82 15.07
C ASN A 160 -27.97 -0.21 15.49
N HIS A 161 -27.91 1.12 15.60
CA HIS A 161 -26.75 1.86 16.15
C HIS A 161 -25.40 1.63 15.45
N GLY A 162 -25.36 1.52 14.12
CA GLY A 162 -24.11 1.32 13.38
C GLY A 162 -23.50 -0.07 13.55
N LYS A 163 -24.26 -1.04 14.08
CA LYS A 163 -23.96 -2.46 13.97
C LYS A 163 -25.11 -3.17 13.27
N TRP A 164 -24.75 -4.08 12.37
CA TRP A 164 -25.70 -5.05 11.87
C TRP A 164 -26.05 -6.02 13.01
N ASP A 165 -27.33 -6.11 13.33
CA ASP A 165 -27.85 -7.13 14.23
C ASP A 165 -28.08 -8.42 13.43
N GLU A 166 -26.98 -9.12 13.10
CA GLU A 166 -26.97 -10.34 12.27
C GLU A 166 -27.37 -11.61 13.05
N GLY A 167 -27.85 -11.46 14.29
CA GLY A 167 -27.74 -12.52 15.28
C GLY A 167 -26.30 -12.59 15.81
N GLU A 168 -26.11 -13.14 17.00
CA GLU A 168 -24.79 -13.27 17.62
C GLU A 168 -23.92 -14.23 16.79
N ARG A 169 -23.21 -13.72 15.76
CA ARG A 169 -22.03 -14.42 15.23
C ARG A 169 -21.01 -14.48 16.35
N SER A 170 -20.37 -15.62 16.49
CA SER A 170 -19.19 -15.73 17.34
C SER A 170 -18.04 -14.86 16.80
N ASP A 171 -17.12 -14.46 17.68
CA ASP A 171 -15.88 -13.78 17.28
C ASP A 171 -15.08 -14.63 16.26
N GLU A 172 -15.14 -15.96 16.39
CA GLU A 172 -14.49 -16.91 15.49
C GLU A 172 -15.14 -16.93 14.10
N GLU A 173 -16.47 -16.92 13.99
CA GLU A 173 -17.15 -16.82 12.69
C GLU A 173 -16.87 -15.49 12.00
N THR A 174 -16.93 -14.40 12.75
CA THR A 174 -16.61 -13.05 12.25
C THR A 174 -15.19 -12.99 11.69
N PHE A 175 -14.25 -13.58 12.41
CA PHE A 175 -12.85 -13.71 12.00
C PHE A 175 -12.71 -14.51 10.71
N LEU A 176 -13.25 -15.74 10.66
CA LEU A 176 -13.15 -16.62 9.50
C LEU A 176 -13.81 -16.03 8.23
N GLU A 177 -14.92 -15.31 8.38
CA GLU A 177 -15.55 -14.61 7.27
C GLU A 177 -14.73 -13.41 6.79
N GLY A 178 -14.11 -12.67 7.71
CA GLY A 178 -13.18 -11.60 7.39
C GLY A 178 -11.95 -12.10 6.64
N GLU A 179 -11.39 -13.25 7.04
CA GLU A 179 -10.29 -13.90 6.33
C GLU A 179 -10.70 -14.37 4.93
N LYS A 180 -11.84 -15.07 4.79
CA LYS A 180 -12.37 -15.47 3.48
C LYS A 180 -12.57 -14.29 2.55
N ARG A 181 -13.10 -13.18 3.10
CA ARG A 181 -13.24 -11.93 2.36
C ARG A 181 -11.88 -11.42 1.93
N SER A 182 -10.91 -11.37 2.85
CA SER A 182 -9.53 -10.94 2.59
C SER A 182 -8.89 -11.73 1.45
N VAL A 183 -9.00 -13.05 1.45
CA VAL A 183 -8.54 -13.91 0.35
C VAL A 183 -9.24 -13.55 -0.96
N GLY A 184 -10.57 -13.41 -0.94
CA GLY A 184 -11.36 -13.10 -2.13
C GLY A 184 -11.02 -11.75 -2.77
N ILE A 185 -10.73 -10.72 -1.96
CA ILE A 185 -10.35 -9.40 -2.48
C ILE A 185 -8.90 -9.35 -2.97
N ASN A 186 -8.00 -10.16 -2.39
CA ASN A 186 -6.60 -10.30 -2.83
C ASN A 186 -6.44 -11.23 -4.04
N ALA A 187 -7.49 -11.93 -4.47
CA ALA A 187 -7.47 -12.82 -5.64
C ALA A 187 -7.58 -12.07 -6.99
N TRP A 188 -7.23 -10.78 -7.01
CA TRP A 188 -7.33 -9.91 -8.17
C TRP A 188 -6.04 -9.13 -8.35
N GLU A 189 -5.57 -9.04 -9.59
CA GLU A 189 -4.43 -8.21 -9.98
C GLU A 189 -4.86 -7.16 -11.01
N TRP A 190 -4.16 -6.02 -11.03
CA TRP A 190 -4.40 -4.99 -12.02
C TRP A 190 -3.64 -5.29 -13.32
N VAL A 191 -4.36 -5.29 -14.43
CA VAL A 191 -3.80 -5.51 -15.76
C VAL A 191 -4.03 -4.23 -16.59
N PRO A 192 -2.96 -3.48 -16.92
CA PRO A 192 -3.06 -2.36 -17.86
C PRO A 192 -3.63 -2.76 -19.23
N GLU A 193 -4.15 -1.80 -19.99
CA GLU A 193 -4.67 -2.05 -21.35
C GLU A 193 -3.66 -2.77 -22.27
N MET A 194 -2.36 -2.50 -22.07
CA MET A 194 -1.27 -3.09 -22.86
C MET A 194 -0.71 -4.40 -22.27
N GLY A 195 -1.35 -4.94 -21.23
CA GLY A 195 -0.91 -6.15 -20.52
C GLY A 195 -0.03 -5.87 -19.31
N ARG A 196 0.01 -6.83 -18.37
CA ARG A 196 0.79 -6.73 -17.13
C ARG A 196 2.28 -6.61 -17.40
N GLU A 197 2.75 -7.22 -18.47
CA GLU A 197 4.14 -7.31 -18.88
C GLU A 197 4.75 -5.96 -19.34
N CYS A 198 3.93 -4.95 -19.60
CA CYS A 198 4.42 -3.60 -19.88
C CYS A 198 4.81 -2.84 -18.61
N MET A 199 4.38 -3.31 -17.43
CA MET A 199 4.75 -2.73 -16.14
C MET A 199 6.13 -3.25 -15.73
N VAL A 200 6.80 -2.48 -14.88
CA VAL A 200 8.00 -2.99 -14.22
C VAL A 200 7.54 -3.98 -13.15
N GLU A 201 8.14 -5.16 -13.13
CA GLU A 201 7.87 -6.15 -12.10
C GLU A 201 8.27 -5.59 -10.74
N TRP A 202 7.41 -5.78 -9.74
CA TRP A 202 7.66 -5.30 -8.40
C TRP A 202 8.90 -5.98 -7.80
N ASP A 203 9.84 -5.16 -7.32
CA ASP A 203 11.01 -5.61 -6.57
C ASP A 203 11.28 -4.64 -5.41
N ALA A 204 11.05 -5.11 -4.18
CA ALA A 204 11.28 -4.33 -2.98
C ALA A 204 12.78 -4.00 -2.76
N ILE A 205 13.69 -4.87 -3.18
CA ILE A 205 15.14 -4.63 -3.10
C ILE A 205 15.50 -3.51 -4.06
N ASP A 206 15.02 -3.56 -5.30
CA ASP A 206 15.23 -2.50 -6.29
C ASP A 206 14.71 -1.14 -5.79
N LEU A 207 13.47 -1.12 -5.28
CA LEU A 207 12.91 0.09 -4.67
C LEU A 207 13.81 0.61 -3.54
N VAL A 208 14.19 -0.22 -2.56
CA VAL A 208 15.00 0.24 -1.42
C VAL A 208 16.40 0.69 -1.86
N VAL A 209 17.02 0.02 -2.83
CA VAL A 209 18.30 0.43 -3.44
C VAL A 209 18.18 1.82 -4.05
N ARG A 210 17.09 2.08 -4.79
CA ARG A 210 16.78 3.41 -5.31
C ARG A 210 16.61 4.43 -4.18
N LEU A 211 15.84 4.11 -3.13
CA LEU A 211 15.60 5.02 -1.99
C LEU A 211 16.90 5.34 -1.22
N LEU A 212 17.84 4.40 -1.14
CA LEU A 212 19.17 4.63 -0.57
C LEU A 212 20.01 5.59 -1.40
N ARG A 213 19.91 5.53 -2.74
CA ARG A 213 20.56 6.48 -3.67
C ARG A 213 19.89 7.85 -3.69
N SER A 214 18.80 8.02 -2.96
CA SER A 214 18.15 9.31 -2.71
C SER A 214 18.57 9.86 -1.33
N PRO A 215 18.80 11.19 -1.20
CA PRO A 215 19.12 11.80 0.09
C PRO A 215 18.05 11.56 1.16
N GLY A 216 16.78 11.73 0.80
CA GLY A 216 15.64 11.67 1.73
C GLY A 216 14.84 10.37 1.66
N GLY A 217 15.12 9.49 0.71
CA GLY A 217 14.29 8.30 0.45
C GLY A 217 12.92 8.67 -0.12
N LEU A 218 11.87 8.03 0.39
CA LEU A 218 10.46 8.26 0.07
C LEU A 218 9.78 8.96 1.25
N ILE A 219 9.14 10.10 1.01
CA ILE A 219 8.36 10.84 2.00
C ILE A 219 6.90 10.84 1.55
N LEU A 220 6.01 10.22 2.31
CA LEU A 220 4.57 10.27 2.08
C LEU A 220 3.97 11.37 2.95
N VAL A 221 3.17 12.25 2.34
CA VAL A 221 2.46 13.32 3.05
C VAL A 221 0.99 13.24 2.67
N GLY A 222 0.12 13.18 3.67
CA GLY A 222 -1.32 13.15 3.42
C GLY A 222 -2.16 12.68 4.59
N ASP A 223 -3.39 12.29 4.24
CA ASP A 223 -4.43 11.82 5.15
C ASP A 223 -4.35 10.31 5.48
N SER A 224 -5.40 9.81 6.13
CA SER A 224 -5.54 8.41 6.51
C SER A 224 -5.43 7.43 5.32
N ILE A 225 -5.81 7.80 4.10
CA ILE A 225 -5.65 6.94 2.92
C ILE A 225 -4.16 6.88 2.51
N THR A 226 -3.43 7.98 2.71
CA THR A 226 -1.96 7.98 2.59
C THR A 226 -1.30 7.12 3.65
N ARG A 227 -1.82 7.12 4.89
CA ARG A 227 -1.38 6.18 5.94
C ARG A 227 -1.54 4.72 5.53
N GLN A 228 -2.67 4.36 4.94
CA GLN A 228 -2.88 2.99 4.44
C GLN A 228 -1.87 2.61 3.35
N HIS A 229 -1.57 3.53 2.44
CA HIS A 229 -0.58 3.30 1.38
C HIS A 229 0.83 3.16 1.97
N TYR A 230 1.19 3.99 2.94
CA TYR A 230 2.41 3.85 3.73
C TYR A 230 2.53 2.48 4.39
N HIS A 231 1.48 2.00 5.07
CA HIS A 231 1.48 0.68 5.69
C HIS A 231 1.68 -0.45 4.66
N SER A 232 1.04 -0.36 3.49
CA SER A 232 1.24 -1.32 2.40
C SER A 232 2.69 -1.32 1.89
N ILE A 233 3.30 -0.16 1.68
CA ILE A 233 4.72 -0.06 1.29
C ILE A 233 5.63 -0.71 2.33
N MET A 234 5.43 -0.40 3.61
CA MET A 234 6.26 -0.95 4.68
C MET A 234 6.08 -2.47 4.80
N HIS A 235 4.86 -2.97 4.61
CA HIS A 235 4.60 -4.39 4.53
C HIS A 235 5.32 -5.05 3.35
N LEU A 236 5.24 -4.49 2.14
CA LEU A 236 5.91 -5.07 0.97
C LEU A 236 7.44 -5.09 1.14
N ILE A 237 8.03 -4.07 1.78
CA ILE A 237 9.45 -4.05 2.16
C ILE A 237 9.76 -5.16 3.17
N ALA A 238 8.93 -5.30 4.21
CA ALA A 238 9.06 -6.32 5.24
C ALA A 238 9.04 -7.74 4.66
N SER A 239 8.09 -8.02 3.77
CA SER A 239 7.87 -9.33 3.15
C SER A 239 9.03 -9.75 2.26
N ALA A 240 9.88 -8.82 1.83
CA ALA A 240 11.14 -9.10 1.14
C ALA A 240 12.32 -9.40 2.10
N GLY A 241 12.07 -9.60 3.40
CA GLY A 241 13.11 -9.88 4.40
C GLY A 241 13.96 -8.66 4.77
N ILE A 242 13.51 -7.45 4.41
CA ILE A 242 14.20 -6.20 4.77
C ILE A 242 13.72 -5.76 6.15
N THR A 243 14.65 -5.69 7.10
CA THR A 243 14.35 -5.28 8.47
C THR A 243 14.69 -3.82 8.70
N TYR A 244 13.86 -3.13 9.47
CA TYR A 244 13.98 -1.70 9.73
C TYR A 244 13.63 -1.38 11.18
N GLY A 245 14.16 -0.26 11.67
CA GLY A 245 13.75 0.38 12.93
C GLY A 245 12.79 1.53 12.66
N SER A 246 12.01 1.90 13.66
CA SER A 246 11.04 3.02 13.61
C SER A 246 11.46 4.11 14.57
N ASP A 247 11.32 5.38 14.16
CA ASP A 247 11.38 6.58 14.99
C ASP A 247 12.57 6.62 15.95
N LEU A 248 13.75 6.33 15.42
CA LEU A 248 14.98 6.41 16.20
C LEU A 248 15.12 7.82 16.80
N PRO A 249 15.44 7.97 18.11
CA PRO A 249 15.50 9.28 18.77
C PRO A 249 16.47 10.28 18.15
N THR A 250 17.40 9.81 17.31
CA THR A 250 18.37 10.64 16.58
C THR A 250 17.78 11.30 15.33
N LEU A 251 16.58 10.90 14.90
CA LEU A 251 15.94 11.42 13.69
C LEU A 251 15.27 12.76 13.96
N PRO A 252 15.22 13.66 12.96
CA PRO A 252 14.46 14.90 13.08
C PRO A 252 12.99 14.59 13.32
N MET A 253 12.37 15.29 14.28
CA MET A 253 10.93 15.12 14.62
C MET A 253 10.55 13.71 15.08
N ALA A 254 11.48 12.92 15.63
CA ALA A 254 11.19 11.57 16.15
C ALA A 254 10.15 11.54 17.29
N ASP A 255 9.96 12.67 17.97
CA ASP A 255 8.98 12.86 19.05
C ASP A 255 7.63 13.41 18.56
N HIS A 256 7.50 13.72 17.27
CA HIS A 256 6.28 14.29 16.73
C HIS A 256 5.25 13.21 16.40
N LYS A 257 4.09 13.23 17.08
CA LYS A 257 3.05 12.18 16.97
C LYS A 257 2.55 11.86 15.55
N ASN A 258 2.68 12.82 14.62
CA ASN A 258 2.23 12.69 13.23
C ASN A 258 3.38 12.45 12.25
N VAL A 259 4.58 12.11 12.74
CA VAL A 259 5.74 11.78 11.93
C VAL A 259 6.16 10.36 12.27
N ASN A 260 6.24 9.52 11.24
CA ASN A 260 6.72 8.14 11.35
C ASN A 260 7.88 7.96 10.38
N GLN A 261 9.01 7.44 10.85
CA GLN A 261 10.25 7.34 10.07
C GLN A 261 10.86 5.95 10.21
N HIS A 262 11.25 5.35 9.08
CA HIS A 262 11.86 4.03 9.06
C HIS A 262 13.28 4.06 8.50
N THR A 263 14.23 3.53 9.27
CA THR A 263 15.65 3.35 8.92
C THR A 263 15.97 1.88 8.79
N LEU A 264 16.87 1.49 7.88
CA LEU A 264 17.34 0.10 7.79
C LEU A 264 18.02 -0.34 9.09
N ASN A 265 17.80 -1.59 9.51
CA ASN A 265 18.46 -2.15 10.69
C ASN A 265 19.96 -2.39 10.37
N PRO A 266 20.90 -1.68 11.00
CA PRO A 266 22.32 -1.82 10.70
C PRO A 266 22.91 -3.21 10.95
N ALA A 267 22.28 -4.01 11.82
CA ALA A 267 22.73 -5.35 12.17
C ALA A 267 22.24 -6.44 11.20
N SER A 268 21.33 -6.09 10.28
CA SER A 268 20.73 -7.07 9.36
C SER A 268 21.65 -7.42 8.19
N PRO A 269 21.78 -8.70 7.81
CA PRO A 269 22.46 -9.10 6.57
C PRO A 269 21.89 -8.44 5.31
N SER A 270 20.55 -8.26 5.26
CA SER A 270 19.90 -7.58 4.13
C SER A 270 20.36 -6.13 3.97
N THR A 271 20.64 -5.41 5.06
CA THR A 271 21.18 -4.04 5.01
C THR A 271 22.58 -4.00 4.38
N ALA A 272 23.44 -4.98 4.66
CA ALA A 272 24.76 -5.06 4.05
C ALA A 272 24.67 -5.29 2.53
N LEU A 273 23.76 -6.17 2.09
CA LEU A 273 23.48 -6.39 0.67
C LEU A 273 22.96 -5.11 0.00
N LEU A 274 21.96 -4.44 0.59
CA LEU A 274 21.37 -3.21 0.07
C LEU A 274 22.40 -2.08 -0.07
N LEU A 275 23.31 -1.94 0.90
CA LEU A 275 24.43 -0.99 0.81
C LEU A 275 25.38 -1.33 -0.35
N SER A 276 25.71 -2.61 -0.52
CA SER A 276 26.57 -3.06 -1.63
C SER A 276 25.94 -2.80 -2.98
N LEU A 277 24.64 -3.06 -3.14
CA LEU A 277 23.90 -2.84 -4.40
C LEU A 277 23.72 -1.35 -4.69
N SER A 278 23.45 -0.54 -3.67
CA SER A 278 23.22 0.90 -3.84
C SER A 278 24.51 1.69 -4.08
N GLY A 279 25.65 1.23 -3.57
CA GLY A 279 26.94 1.91 -3.71
C GLY A 279 27.05 3.19 -2.87
N VAL A 280 26.20 3.35 -1.86
CA VAL A 280 26.16 4.51 -0.96
C VAL A 280 26.99 4.28 0.30
N PRO A 281 27.49 5.33 0.97
CA PRO A 281 28.24 5.17 2.21
C PRO A 281 27.36 4.62 3.34
N LYS A 282 28.00 3.95 4.31
CA LYS A 282 27.32 3.41 5.51
C LYS A 282 26.55 4.48 6.29
N SER A 283 26.93 5.75 6.22
CA SER A 283 26.19 6.85 6.87
C SER A 283 24.75 6.94 6.40
N ARG A 284 24.42 6.47 5.18
CA ARG A 284 23.08 6.55 4.63
C ARG A 284 22.05 5.75 5.42
N ILE A 285 22.43 4.65 6.07
CA ILE A 285 21.50 3.83 6.86
C ILE A 285 21.03 4.52 8.15
N LEU A 286 21.73 5.58 8.57
CA LEU A 286 21.36 6.40 9.73
C LEU A 286 20.21 7.37 9.43
N ARG A 287 19.75 7.39 8.17
CA ARG A 287 18.68 8.26 7.69
C ARG A 287 17.49 7.43 7.20
N PRO A 288 16.27 7.98 7.23
CA PRO A 288 15.10 7.23 6.80
C PRO A 288 15.19 6.79 5.34
N ILE A 289 14.64 5.63 5.04
CA ILE A 289 14.33 5.19 3.67
C ILE A 289 12.88 5.52 3.32
N VAL A 290 11.99 5.49 4.32
CA VAL A 290 10.58 5.87 4.21
C VAL A 290 10.22 6.77 5.39
N THR A 291 9.50 7.84 5.11
CA THR A 291 8.93 8.76 6.11
C THR A 291 7.45 8.98 5.77
N TYR A 292 6.59 8.96 6.78
CA TYR A 292 5.19 9.34 6.66
C TYR A 292 4.91 10.56 7.56
N LEU A 293 4.35 11.61 6.96
CA LEU A 293 3.93 12.84 7.60
C LEU A 293 2.40 12.91 7.49
N GLU A 294 1.69 12.71 8.60
CA GLU A 294 0.24 12.77 8.62
C GLU A 294 -0.21 14.25 8.64
N ASP A 295 -0.52 14.75 7.45
CA ASP A 295 -1.02 16.10 7.24
C ASP A 295 -2.23 16.08 6.30
N HIS A 296 -3.41 16.28 6.89
CA HIS A 296 -4.68 16.05 6.20
C HIS A 296 -4.99 17.12 5.15
N LEU A 297 -4.38 18.32 5.23
CA LEU A 297 -4.70 19.46 4.35
C LEU A 297 -3.50 20.00 3.57
N PHE A 298 -2.28 19.51 3.85
CA PHE A 298 -0.98 20.04 3.39
C PHE A 298 -0.60 21.43 3.87
N ILE A 299 -1.49 22.12 4.59
CA ILE A 299 -1.31 23.51 4.98
C ILE A 299 -1.66 23.72 6.44
N GLY A 300 -0.89 24.60 7.09
CA GLY A 300 -1.11 24.99 8.47
C GLY A 300 -2.25 25.99 8.66
N GLN A 301 -2.48 26.36 9.91
CA GLN A 301 -3.58 27.26 10.31
C GLN A 301 -3.55 28.63 9.62
N ALA A 302 -2.36 29.20 9.46
CA ALA A 302 -2.20 30.51 8.86
C ALA A 302 -2.66 30.52 7.39
N ASP A 303 -2.30 29.48 6.65
CA ASP A 303 -2.62 29.34 5.24
C ASP A 303 -4.09 29.07 4.98
N ILE A 304 -4.71 28.16 5.75
CA ILE A 304 -6.13 27.84 5.54
C ILE A 304 -7.01 29.06 5.84
N ARG A 305 -6.65 29.87 6.84
CA ARG A 305 -7.32 31.15 7.12
C ARG A 305 -7.16 32.12 5.95
N GLU A 306 -5.92 32.33 5.51
CA GLU A 306 -5.64 33.21 4.38
C GLU A 306 -6.41 32.80 3.12
N ILE A 307 -6.45 31.49 2.82
CA ILE A 307 -7.20 30.96 1.68
C ILE A 307 -8.69 31.20 1.87
N THR A 308 -9.28 30.73 2.98
CA THR A 308 -10.74 30.77 3.18
C THR A 308 -11.30 32.18 3.27
N TYR A 309 -10.55 33.15 3.80
CA TYR A 309 -10.93 34.58 3.78
C TYR A 309 -11.11 35.12 2.36
N ARG A 310 -10.25 34.72 1.41
CA ARG A 310 -10.40 35.12 -0.01
C ARG A 310 -11.68 34.58 -0.63
N PHE A 311 -12.22 33.50 -0.07
CA PHE A 311 -13.47 32.86 -0.51
C PHE A 311 -14.66 33.17 0.40
N GLY A 312 -14.53 34.20 1.25
CA GLY A 312 -15.62 34.81 1.99
C GLY A 312 -15.83 34.30 3.41
N ALA A 313 -14.92 33.49 3.97
CA ALA A 313 -15.01 33.14 5.39
C ALA A 313 -14.96 34.40 6.28
N GLU A 314 -15.72 34.39 7.37
CA GLU A 314 -15.79 35.52 8.30
C GLU A 314 -14.47 35.70 9.06
N GLU A 315 -14.04 36.95 9.26
CA GLU A 315 -12.88 37.23 10.09
C GLU A 315 -13.05 36.69 11.51
N GLY A 316 -12.01 36.03 12.02
CA GLY A 316 -12.03 35.52 13.39
C GLY A 316 -12.85 34.26 13.59
N TYR A 317 -13.27 33.57 12.51
CA TYR A 317 -13.92 32.26 12.65
C TYR A 317 -13.06 31.32 13.51
N THR A 318 -13.74 30.57 14.39
CA THR A 318 -13.06 29.54 15.16
C THR A 318 -12.86 28.32 14.28
N TRP A 319 -11.61 27.88 14.17
CA TRP A 319 -11.29 26.63 13.49
C TRP A 319 -11.30 25.51 14.53
N TRP A 320 -12.34 24.68 14.50
CA TRP A 320 -12.63 23.67 15.53
C TRP A 320 -11.97 22.32 15.31
N TYR A 321 -11.49 22.05 14.09
CA TYR A 321 -10.95 20.74 13.73
C TYR A 321 -9.49 20.62 14.12
N ASP A 322 -9.19 19.61 14.95
CA ASP A 322 -7.82 19.17 15.24
C ASP A 322 -7.36 18.18 14.18
N PHE A 323 -7.28 18.64 12.92
CA PHE A 323 -6.68 17.82 11.87
C PHE A 323 -5.26 17.45 12.25
N GLN A 324 -4.91 16.21 11.96
CA GLN A 324 -3.51 15.82 12.03
C GLN A 324 -2.74 16.65 11.02
N ARG A 325 -1.68 17.27 11.53
CA ARG A 325 -0.85 18.23 10.83
C ARG A 325 0.59 18.06 11.24
N VAL A 326 1.48 18.44 10.33
CA VAL A 326 2.91 18.58 10.57
C VAL A 326 3.29 19.98 10.11
N GLU A 327 3.25 20.94 11.02
CA GLU A 327 3.56 22.34 10.69
C GLU A 327 4.97 22.43 10.07
N ASP A 328 5.10 23.23 9.00
CA ASP A 328 6.34 23.40 8.23
C ASP A 328 6.95 22.10 7.65
N TRP A 329 6.15 21.08 7.34
CA TRP A 329 6.66 19.83 6.74
C TRP A 329 7.44 20.05 5.43
N GLU A 330 7.18 21.14 4.69
CA GLU A 330 7.94 21.47 3.49
C GLU A 330 9.42 21.81 3.81
N LYS A 331 9.69 22.37 5.00
CA LYS A 331 11.06 22.60 5.48
C LYS A 331 11.74 21.28 5.84
N PHE A 332 11.00 20.33 6.41
CA PHE A 332 11.50 18.97 6.64
C PHE A 332 11.90 18.32 5.31
N VAL A 333 11.03 18.38 4.29
CA VAL A 333 11.32 17.87 2.95
C VAL A 333 12.56 18.53 2.35
N GLN A 334 12.68 19.86 2.48
CA GLN A 334 13.83 20.60 1.97
C GLN A 334 15.15 20.14 2.61
N ASP A 335 15.18 19.92 3.93
CA ASP A 335 16.38 19.39 4.59
C ASP A 335 16.64 17.92 4.25
N ALA A 336 15.58 17.09 4.20
CA ALA A 336 15.68 15.69 3.83
C ALA A 336 16.23 15.51 2.40
N ALA A 337 15.84 16.38 1.46
CA ALA A 337 16.32 16.37 0.08
C ALA A 337 17.78 16.80 -0.10
N ARG A 338 18.45 17.28 0.96
CA ARG A 338 19.85 17.70 0.89
C ARG A 338 20.81 16.51 1.10
N PRO A 339 21.72 16.21 0.15
CA PRO A 339 22.83 15.29 0.38
C PRO A 339 23.69 15.72 1.56
N ARG A 340 24.17 14.77 2.39
CA ARG A 340 25.13 15.10 3.45
C ARG A 340 26.57 15.05 2.94
N TYR A 341 27.49 15.55 3.76
CA TYR A 341 28.93 15.47 3.46
C TYR A 341 29.35 14.01 3.27
N GLY A 342 30.08 13.73 2.18
CA GLY A 342 30.48 12.37 1.80
C GLY A 342 29.44 11.58 0.99
N GLU A 343 28.20 12.07 0.84
CA GLU A 343 27.15 11.37 0.08
C GLU A 343 27.04 11.88 -1.36
N VAL A 344 27.44 13.13 -1.62
CA VAL A 344 27.17 13.91 -2.87
C VAL A 344 27.44 13.14 -4.16
N GLU A 345 28.47 12.29 -4.22
CA GLU A 345 28.81 11.54 -5.43
C GLU A 345 28.00 10.25 -5.63
N SER A 346 27.43 9.73 -4.54
CA SER A 346 26.73 8.44 -4.46
C SER A 346 25.21 8.57 -4.44
N VAL A 347 24.65 9.63 -3.83
CA VAL A 347 23.20 9.89 -3.82
C VAL A 347 22.79 10.65 -5.07
N ARG A 348 22.52 9.90 -6.13
CA ARG A 348 22.27 10.42 -7.48
C ARG A 348 20.79 10.54 -7.83
N GLU A 349 19.92 9.94 -7.05
CA GLU A 349 18.48 9.95 -7.27
C GLU A 349 17.80 11.10 -6.54
N ASP A 350 16.65 11.52 -7.05
CA ASP A 350 15.80 12.50 -6.38
C ASP A 350 15.17 11.91 -5.11
N THR A 351 15.06 12.74 -4.06
CA THR A 351 14.10 12.48 -2.98
C THR A 351 12.70 12.45 -3.56
N VAL A 352 11.93 11.43 -3.19
CA VAL A 352 10.55 11.28 -3.66
C VAL A 352 9.61 11.75 -2.58
N VAL A 353 8.69 12.63 -2.95
CA VAL A 353 7.56 13.02 -2.10
C VAL A 353 6.28 12.53 -2.76
N LEU A 354 5.56 11.61 -2.11
CA LEU A 354 4.23 11.20 -2.52
C LEU A 354 3.20 12.02 -1.75
N LEU A 355 2.39 12.78 -2.48
CA LEU A 355 1.33 13.62 -1.94
C LEU A 355 -0.03 13.02 -2.25
N ASN A 356 -0.91 12.95 -1.24
CA ASN A 356 -2.34 12.92 -1.47
C ASN A 356 -3.15 13.64 -0.36
N THR A 357 -4.19 14.36 -0.77
CA THR A 357 -5.21 14.93 0.12
C THR A 357 -6.49 15.10 -0.68
N GLY A 358 -7.64 14.76 -0.11
CA GLY A 358 -8.92 14.93 -0.79
C GLY A 358 -10.15 14.80 0.11
N PRO A 359 -10.30 13.72 0.89
CA PRO A 359 -11.48 13.52 1.75
C PRO A 359 -11.76 14.66 2.73
N HIS A 360 -10.71 15.29 3.26
CA HIS A 360 -10.82 16.41 4.19
C HIS A 360 -11.05 17.78 3.52
N TRP A 361 -11.05 17.83 2.19
CA TRP A 361 -11.41 19.01 1.43
C TRP A 361 -12.89 18.99 1.08
N SER A 362 -13.72 19.11 2.12
CA SER A 362 -15.18 19.02 2.03
C SER A 362 -15.85 20.18 2.77
N ARG A 363 -17.14 20.43 2.53
CA ARG A 363 -17.90 21.43 3.30
C ARG A 363 -18.07 21.04 4.77
N ASN A 364 -17.88 19.77 5.12
CA ASN A 364 -17.84 19.31 6.51
C ASN A 364 -16.63 19.91 7.24
N ASP A 365 -15.47 19.76 6.63
CA ASP A 365 -14.17 20.04 7.24
C ASP A 365 -13.74 21.50 7.01
N ILE A 366 -14.15 22.08 5.88
CA ILE A 366 -13.98 23.49 5.52
C ILE A 366 -15.28 24.26 5.81
N ASN A 367 -15.85 24.05 7.00
CA ASN A 367 -17.14 24.59 7.42
C ASN A 367 -17.15 26.11 7.70
N MET A 368 -15.99 26.77 7.65
CA MET A 368 -15.86 28.22 7.79
C MET A 368 -16.27 28.99 6.53
N LEU A 369 -16.44 28.31 5.39
CA LEU A 369 -16.94 28.96 4.19
C LEU A 369 -18.44 29.31 4.36
N PRO A 370 -18.90 30.46 3.81
CA PRO A 370 -20.30 30.84 3.99
C PRO A 370 -21.23 29.84 3.33
N LYS A 371 -22.28 29.48 4.05
CA LYS A 371 -23.33 28.57 3.58
C LYS A 371 -24.28 29.32 2.65
N ASN A 372 -24.37 28.86 1.42
CA ASN A 372 -25.06 29.51 0.30
C ASN A 372 -25.80 28.46 -0.54
N LYS A 373 -26.15 28.78 -1.80
CA LYS A 373 -26.60 27.76 -2.75
C LYS A 373 -25.47 26.78 -3.04
N LEU A 374 -25.80 25.50 -3.14
CA LEU A 374 -24.83 24.42 -3.36
C LEU A 374 -23.78 24.69 -4.47
N PRO A 375 -24.15 25.20 -5.67
CA PRO A 375 -23.15 25.51 -6.69
C PRO A 375 -22.12 26.57 -6.27
N GLU A 376 -22.52 27.55 -5.47
CA GLU A 376 -21.63 28.60 -4.96
C GLU A 376 -20.71 28.05 -3.86
N GLU A 377 -21.22 27.19 -2.99
CA GLU A 377 -20.41 26.51 -1.97
C GLU A 377 -19.33 25.63 -2.63
N PHE A 378 -19.71 24.85 -3.65
CA PHE A 378 -18.78 24.05 -4.43
C PHE A 378 -17.73 24.90 -5.14
N ALA A 379 -18.13 26.03 -5.74
CA ALA A 379 -17.18 26.94 -6.39
C ALA A 379 -16.15 27.50 -5.39
N ARG A 380 -16.57 27.86 -4.17
CA ARG A 380 -15.66 28.32 -3.11
C ARG A 380 -14.71 27.22 -2.67
N LEU A 381 -15.23 26.02 -2.40
CA LEU A 381 -14.41 24.89 -1.96
C LEU A 381 -13.36 24.50 -3.00
N ARG A 382 -13.75 24.39 -4.29
CA ARG A 382 -12.80 24.18 -5.40
C ARG A 382 -11.76 25.29 -5.49
N GLY A 383 -12.16 26.55 -5.27
CA GLY A 383 -11.27 27.69 -5.22
C GLY A 383 -10.25 27.60 -4.08
N CYS A 384 -10.69 27.21 -2.88
CA CYS A 384 -9.82 26.95 -1.74
C CYS A 384 -8.82 25.82 -2.04
N TYR A 385 -9.30 24.71 -2.60
CA TYR A 385 -8.46 23.57 -2.98
C TYR A 385 -7.38 24.00 -3.97
N ALA A 386 -7.76 24.69 -5.05
CA ALA A 386 -6.81 25.19 -6.06
C ALA A 386 -5.77 26.16 -5.44
N ALA A 387 -6.18 27.02 -4.51
CA ALA A 387 -5.26 27.92 -3.80
C ALA A 387 -4.26 27.17 -2.91
N MET A 388 -4.68 26.05 -2.28
CA MET A 388 -3.76 25.15 -1.58
C MET A 388 -2.76 24.53 -2.54
N VAL A 389 -3.22 23.99 -3.68
CA VAL A 389 -2.35 23.40 -4.71
C VAL A 389 -1.29 24.43 -5.16
N ASP A 390 -1.68 25.68 -5.36
CA ASP A 390 -0.76 26.76 -5.70
C ASP A 390 0.29 27.02 -4.61
N LYS A 391 -0.09 27.02 -3.34
CA LYS A 391 0.84 27.21 -2.21
C LYS A 391 1.84 26.06 -2.09
N VAL A 392 1.35 24.82 -2.07
CA VAL A 392 2.20 23.62 -1.92
C VAL A 392 3.19 23.53 -3.09
N THR A 393 2.71 23.71 -4.32
CA THR A 393 3.60 23.70 -5.49
C THR A 393 4.61 24.84 -5.47
N ALA A 394 4.25 26.04 -5.00
CA ALA A 394 5.20 27.14 -4.87
C ALA A 394 6.30 26.88 -3.84
N ARG A 395 6.02 26.13 -2.77
CA ARG A 395 6.97 25.78 -1.70
C ARG A 395 7.92 24.65 -2.09
N LEU A 396 7.41 23.61 -2.75
CA LEU A 396 8.23 22.44 -3.12
C LEU A 396 9.01 22.64 -4.42
N ASN A 397 8.46 23.39 -5.38
CA ASN A 397 9.09 23.54 -6.69
C ASN A 397 10.54 24.11 -6.65
N PRO A 398 10.92 25.01 -5.72
CA PRO A 398 12.30 25.47 -5.61
C PRO A 398 13.31 24.44 -5.06
N ILE A 399 12.85 23.34 -4.48
CA ILE A 399 13.74 22.35 -3.84
C ILE A 399 14.46 21.55 -4.94
N PRO A 400 15.80 21.53 -4.96
CA PRO A 400 16.56 20.74 -5.93
C PRO A 400 16.54 19.25 -5.56
N GLN A 401 16.82 18.38 -6.54
CA GLN A 401 16.91 16.93 -6.34
C GLN A 401 15.64 16.34 -5.69
N LEU A 402 14.48 16.84 -6.13
CA LEU A 402 13.18 16.48 -5.60
C LEU A 402 12.27 16.04 -6.74
N SER A 403 11.64 14.88 -6.57
CA SER A 403 10.55 14.37 -7.40
C SER A 403 9.29 14.32 -6.56
N VAL A 404 8.27 15.07 -6.95
CA VAL A 404 6.98 15.11 -6.28
C VAL A 404 5.97 14.34 -7.12
N VAL A 405 5.45 13.26 -6.56
CA VAL A 405 4.39 12.44 -7.14
C VAL A 405 3.10 12.82 -6.43
N TYR A 406 2.17 13.46 -7.13
CA TYR A 406 0.80 13.55 -6.62
C TYR A 406 0.03 12.30 -7.05
N ARG A 407 -0.38 11.50 -6.07
CA ARG A 407 -1.32 10.39 -6.28
C ARG A 407 -2.73 10.96 -6.33
N SER A 408 -3.54 10.58 -7.31
CA SER A 408 -4.95 10.99 -7.34
C SER A 408 -5.70 10.56 -6.07
N THR A 409 -6.65 11.37 -5.62
CA THR A 409 -7.57 11.02 -4.53
C THR A 409 -8.36 9.79 -4.94
N SER A 410 -8.31 8.77 -4.09
CA SER A 410 -9.05 7.53 -4.28
C SER A 410 -10.56 7.76 -4.18
N PRO A 411 -11.39 7.15 -5.04
CA PRO A 411 -12.84 7.26 -4.95
C PRO A 411 -13.38 6.55 -3.71
N GLY A 412 -14.48 7.06 -3.17
CA GLY A 412 -15.33 6.29 -2.27
C GLY A 412 -16.49 5.63 -3.02
N HIS A 413 -17.02 4.51 -2.51
CA HIS A 413 -18.06 3.71 -3.16
C HIS A 413 -19.33 3.62 -2.30
N PRO A 414 -20.28 4.57 -2.38
CA PRO A 414 -21.45 4.59 -1.51
C PRO A 414 -22.23 3.26 -1.54
N GLY A 415 -22.40 2.61 -0.39
CA GLY A 415 -23.03 1.28 -0.35
C GLY A 415 -22.11 0.14 -0.83
N CYS A 416 -20.79 0.29 -0.66
CA CYS A 416 -19.76 -0.72 -0.93
C CYS A 416 -20.09 -2.10 -0.34
N ARG A 417 -20.80 -2.16 0.80
CA ARG A 417 -21.35 -3.40 1.41
C ARG A 417 -22.15 -4.31 0.46
N ASN A 418 -22.64 -3.78 -0.65
CA ASN A 418 -23.43 -4.54 -1.63
C ASN A 418 -22.57 -5.15 -2.76
N ARG A 419 -21.25 -4.98 -2.73
CA ARG A 419 -20.33 -5.44 -3.78
C ARG A 419 -19.30 -6.40 -3.20
N ARG A 420 -19.15 -7.55 -3.83
CA ARG A 420 -18.22 -8.62 -3.41
C ARG A 420 -17.14 -8.92 -4.45
N THR A 421 -17.21 -8.26 -5.61
CA THR A 421 -16.27 -8.40 -6.72
C THR A 421 -16.01 -7.02 -7.32
N PRO A 422 -14.88 -6.85 -8.00
CA PRO A 422 -14.62 -5.66 -8.80
C PRO A 422 -15.72 -5.41 -9.84
N TYR A 423 -15.76 -4.17 -10.33
CA TYR A 423 -16.35 -3.89 -11.63
C TYR A 423 -15.50 -4.52 -12.73
N PHE A 424 -16.14 -4.93 -13.82
CA PHE A 424 -15.46 -5.60 -14.93
C PHE A 424 -14.53 -4.64 -15.71
N ASP A 425 -14.91 -3.38 -15.82
CA ASP A 425 -14.15 -2.34 -16.52
C ASP A 425 -14.50 -0.95 -15.99
N LEU A 426 -13.75 0.06 -16.43
CA LEU A 426 -13.98 1.47 -16.09
C LEU A 426 -15.39 1.94 -16.48
N ARG A 427 -15.93 1.49 -17.62
CA ARG A 427 -17.24 1.94 -18.11
C ARG A 427 -18.35 1.49 -17.15
N SER A 428 -18.30 0.25 -16.69
CA SER A 428 -19.18 -0.33 -15.69
C SER A 428 -19.05 0.40 -14.37
N ALA A 429 -17.81 0.67 -13.95
CA ALA A 429 -17.54 1.44 -12.74
C ALA A 429 -18.15 2.84 -12.80
N LEU A 430 -17.91 3.60 -13.87
CA LEU A 430 -18.50 4.94 -14.07
C LEU A 430 -20.03 4.92 -14.10
N TYR A 431 -20.62 3.90 -14.73
CA TYR A 431 -22.07 3.75 -14.76
C TYR A 431 -22.66 3.52 -13.37
N HIS A 432 -22.07 2.59 -12.61
CA HIS A 432 -22.56 2.25 -11.29
C HIS A 432 -22.26 3.35 -10.25
N GLU A 433 -21.08 3.97 -10.32
CA GLU A 433 -20.62 5.06 -9.44
C GLU A 433 -21.12 6.44 -9.87
N ALA A 434 -22.03 6.51 -10.84
CA ALA A 434 -22.73 7.76 -11.14
C ALA A 434 -23.55 8.26 -9.94
N ASN A 435 -23.69 9.60 -9.82
CA ASN A 435 -24.46 10.25 -8.77
C ASN A 435 -24.02 9.90 -7.34
N VAL A 436 -22.70 9.78 -7.11
CA VAL A 436 -22.07 9.47 -5.80
C VAL A 436 -22.76 10.19 -4.64
N ARG A 437 -22.97 11.50 -4.77
CA ARG A 437 -23.65 12.31 -3.74
C ARG A 437 -25.03 11.78 -3.40
N GLN A 438 -25.89 11.52 -4.38
CA GLN A 438 -27.24 11.01 -4.11
C GLN A 438 -27.18 9.63 -3.46
N ARG A 439 -26.31 8.74 -3.96
CA ARG A 439 -26.14 7.40 -3.38
C ARG A 439 -25.65 7.43 -1.93
N LEU A 440 -24.78 8.37 -1.56
CA LEU A 440 -24.37 8.59 -0.16
C LEU A 440 -25.58 8.91 0.74
N LEU A 441 -26.54 9.68 0.22
CA LEU A 441 -27.75 10.07 0.96
C LEU A 441 -28.75 8.93 1.04
N ASP A 442 -28.87 8.15 -0.03
CA ASP A 442 -29.78 7.00 -0.11
C ASP A 442 -29.29 5.86 0.81
N ASP A 443 -27.97 5.71 0.95
CA ASP A 443 -27.36 4.72 1.84
C ASP A 443 -27.38 5.14 3.32
N ALA A 444 -27.78 6.38 3.64
CA ALA A 444 -27.83 6.87 5.00
C ALA A 444 -29.00 6.26 5.80
N GLU A 445 -28.69 5.72 6.98
CA GLU A 445 -29.66 5.00 7.82
C GLU A 445 -30.73 5.92 8.44
N ASN A 446 -30.39 7.18 8.67
CA ASN A 446 -31.26 8.17 9.28
C ASN A 446 -30.88 9.59 8.84
N ASP A 447 -31.73 10.57 9.14
CA ASP A 447 -31.54 11.96 8.71
C ASP A 447 -30.26 12.59 9.27
N LYS A 448 -29.83 12.21 10.48
CA LYS A 448 -28.59 12.72 11.07
C LYS A 448 -27.36 12.26 10.28
N ILE A 449 -27.28 10.97 9.94
CA ILE A 449 -26.20 10.42 9.10
C ILE A 449 -26.28 11.02 7.70
N ARG A 450 -27.50 11.16 7.17
CA ARG A 450 -27.74 11.76 5.86
C ARG A 450 -27.21 13.19 5.81
N ASP A 451 -27.50 13.99 6.83
CA ASP A 451 -27.05 15.39 6.91
C ASP A 451 -25.53 15.50 7.04
N GLY A 452 -24.87 14.60 7.77
CA GLY A 452 -23.40 14.50 7.76
C GLY A 452 -22.86 14.11 6.39
N ARG A 453 -23.46 13.11 5.72
CA ARG A 453 -23.04 12.65 4.40
C ARG A 453 -23.22 13.68 3.29
N LYS A 454 -24.19 14.60 3.43
CA LYS A 454 -24.44 15.69 2.46
C LYS A 454 -23.24 16.62 2.28
N VAL A 455 -22.31 16.69 3.22
CA VAL A 455 -21.24 17.71 3.26
C VAL A 455 -19.83 17.12 3.13
N TRP A 456 -19.69 15.80 2.96
CA TRP A 456 -18.40 15.15 2.70
C TRP A 456 -17.90 15.30 1.25
N ASP A 457 -18.79 15.67 0.32
CA ASP A 457 -18.44 16.12 -1.03
C ASP A 457 -17.52 15.16 -1.82
N TRP A 458 -17.75 13.84 -1.71
CA TRP A 458 -17.00 12.83 -2.47
C TRP A 458 -17.14 13.00 -3.99
N ASP A 459 -18.21 13.66 -4.44
CA ASP A 459 -18.43 14.05 -5.84
C ASP A 459 -17.45 15.13 -6.34
N LEU A 460 -16.67 15.76 -5.46
CA LEU A 460 -15.61 16.72 -5.82
C LEU A 460 -14.22 16.10 -5.96
N PHE A 461 -14.02 14.82 -5.63
CA PHE A 461 -12.71 14.17 -5.80
C PHE A 461 -12.17 14.24 -7.24
N PRO A 462 -12.99 14.07 -8.30
CA PRO A 462 -12.53 14.32 -9.67
C PRO A 462 -12.03 15.75 -9.91
N ASP A 463 -12.69 16.76 -9.33
CA ASP A 463 -12.29 18.16 -9.46
C ASP A 463 -10.95 18.42 -8.76
N HIS A 464 -10.74 17.82 -7.57
CA HIS A 464 -9.47 17.87 -6.85
C HIS A 464 -8.33 17.26 -7.67
N ASN A 465 -8.60 16.09 -8.26
CA ASN A 465 -7.67 15.38 -9.14
C ASN A 465 -7.30 16.23 -10.36
N ASP A 466 -8.29 16.87 -11.00
CA ASP A 466 -8.06 17.72 -12.16
C ASP A 466 -7.29 19.00 -11.83
N ALA A 467 -7.46 19.57 -10.64
CA ALA A 467 -6.68 20.72 -10.17
C ALA A 467 -5.18 20.38 -10.12
N TRP A 468 -4.82 19.25 -9.50
CA TRP A 468 -3.44 18.77 -9.46
C TRP A 468 -2.90 18.40 -10.84
N ARG A 469 -3.65 17.62 -11.60
CA ARG A 469 -3.27 17.19 -12.96
C ARG A 469 -2.97 18.39 -13.85
N SER A 470 -3.83 19.41 -13.83
CA SER A 470 -3.67 20.65 -14.60
C SER A 470 -2.45 21.45 -14.15
N LYS A 471 -2.24 21.57 -12.84
CA LYS A 471 -1.09 22.29 -12.28
C LYS A 471 0.23 21.60 -12.63
N ILE A 472 0.31 20.28 -12.46
CA ILE A 472 1.51 19.49 -12.78
C ILE A 472 1.84 19.58 -14.27
N ARG A 473 0.85 19.43 -15.16
CA ARG A 473 1.04 19.65 -16.61
C ARG A 473 1.62 21.03 -16.92
N SER A 474 1.15 22.08 -16.24
CA SER A 474 1.70 23.44 -16.38
C SER A 474 3.16 23.54 -15.92
N LEU A 475 3.49 22.96 -14.76
CA LEU A 475 4.86 22.93 -14.23
C LEU A 475 5.82 22.17 -15.15
N SER A 476 5.41 21.01 -15.67
CA SER A 476 6.20 20.20 -16.60
C SER A 476 6.48 20.92 -17.92
N ARG A 477 5.49 21.64 -18.48
CA ARG A 477 5.71 22.50 -19.67
C ARG A 477 6.69 23.64 -19.41
N ARG A 478 6.58 24.30 -18.24
CA ARG A 478 7.51 25.37 -17.83
C ARG A 478 8.94 24.86 -17.63
N ARG A 479 9.10 23.61 -17.18
CA ARG A 479 10.41 22.95 -17.08
C ARG A 479 10.99 22.63 -18.47
N GLY A 480 10.21 22.00 -19.36
CA GLY A 480 10.66 21.64 -20.71
C GLY A 480 11.05 22.85 -21.56
N SER A 481 10.27 23.93 -21.53
CA SER A 481 10.58 25.17 -22.26
C SER A 481 11.88 25.85 -21.84
N ARG A 482 12.29 25.71 -20.57
CA ARG A 482 13.58 26.23 -20.06
C ARG A 482 14.77 25.36 -20.46
N GLY A 483 14.56 24.06 -20.66
CA GLY A 483 15.59 23.10 -21.06
C GLY A 483 16.06 23.27 -22.51
N ALA A 484 15.21 23.78 -23.41
CA ALA A 484 15.56 24.02 -24.81
C ALA A 484 16.58 25.17 -25.01
N SER A 485 16.79 26.03 -24.01
CA SER A 485 17.84 27.05 -24.02
C SER A 485 19.13 26.48 -23.44
N ALA A 486 19.77 25.58 -24.17
CA ALA A 486 20.86 24.67 -23.78
C ALA A 486 22.19 25.30 -23.32
N THR A 487 22.24 26.59 -22.94
CA THR A 487 23.51 27.29 -22.67
C THR A 487 23.70 27.78 -21.23
N LYS A 488 22.80 27.48 -20.28
CA LYS A 488 23.00 27.87 -18.87
C LYS A 488 22.67 26.75 -17.89
N LYS A 489 23.75 26.20 -17.29
CA LYS A 489 23.82 25.40 -16.04
C LYS A 489 22.53 24.66 -15.69
N ALA A 490 22.56 23.35 -15.90
CA ALA A 490 21.58 22.32 -15.53
C ALA A 490 21.21 22.22 -14.02
N THR A 491 21.34 23.32 -13.25
CA THR A 491 21.08 23.40 -11.80
C THR A 491 19.92 24.33 -11.44
N LYS A 492 19.11 24.81 -12.39
CA LYS A 492 17.95 25.69 -12.15
C LYS A 492 16.58 25.11 -12.53
N GLY A 493 16.50 23.80 -12.76
CA GLY A 493 15.21 23.11 -12.87
C GLY A 493 14.68 22.87 -11.47
N GLY A 494 13.48 23.37 -11.15
CA GLY A 494 12.82 23.05 -9.90
C GLY A 494 12.48 21.56 -9.77
N ALA A 495 11.74 21.19 -8.72
CA ALA A 495 11.27 19.82 -8.50
C ALA A 495 10.66 19.19 -9.76
N ASN A 496 10.85 17.89 -9.93
CA ASN A 496 10.18 17.10 -10.96
C ASN A 496 8.77 16.77 -10.48
N TRP A 497 7.75 17.14 -11.25
CA TRP A 497 6.36 16.89 -10.87
C TRP A 497 5.76 15.78 -11.72
N LEU A 498 5.24 14.76 -11.04
CA LEU A 498 4.61 13.60 -11.62
C LEU A 498 3.18 13.49 -11.09
N TYR A 499 2.26 13.12 -11.97
CA TYR A 499 0.89 12.77 -11.61
C TYR A 499 0.76 11.26 -11.74
N MET A 500 0.38 10.59 -10.67
CA MET A 500 0.14 9.15 -10.62
C MET A 500 -1.37 8.93 -10.48
N ASP A 501 -2.03 8.55 -11.57
CA ASP A 501 -3.46 8.33 -11.55
C ASP A 501 -3.81 6.90 -11.11
N ILE A 502 -4.43 6.79 -9.93
CA ILE A 502 -4.99 5.54 -9.40
C ILE A 502 -6.52 5.49 -9.53
N TRP A 503 -7.14 6.48 -10.16
CA TRP A 503 -8.60 6.65 -10.14
C TRP A 503 -9.31 5.49 -10.81
N ASP A 504 -8.89 5.12 -12.02
CA ASP A 504 -9.50 4.02 -12.78
C ASP A 504 -9.41 2.71 -11.99
N MET A 505 -8.18 2.32 -11.65
CA MET A 505 -7.87 1.15 -10.84
C MET A 505 -8.73 1.07 -9.56
N SER A 506 -8.82 2.17 -8.82
CA SER A 506 -9.54 2.19 -7.53
C SER A 506 -11.05 2.25 -7.69
N LEU A 507 -11.58 2.96 -8.71
CA LEU A 507 -13.03 3.05 -8.98
C LEU A 507 -13.64 1.69 -9.33
N GLN A 508 -12.82 0.79 -9.86
CA GLN A 508 -13.25 -0.57 -10.17
C GLN A 508 -13.36 -1.47 -8.93
N ARG A 509 -13.05 -1.01 -7.71
CA ARG A 509 -12.89 -1.84 -6.51
C ARG A 509 -13.84 -1.54 -5.34
N PRO A 510 -15.16 -1.47 -5.55
CA PRO A 510 -16.10 -1.26 -4.44
C PRO A 510 -16.08 -2.42 -3.42
N ASP A 511 -15.57 -3.59 -3.78
CA ASP A 511 -15.46 -4.79 -2.94
C ASP A 511 -14.35 -4.71 -1.88
N ALA A 512 -13.33 -3.88 -2.13
CA ALA A 512 -12.07 -3.89 -1.40
C ALA A 512 -12.01 -2.85 -0.27
N HIS A 513 -13.13 -2.25 0.12
CA HIS A 513 -13.17 -1.31 1.25
C HIS A 513 -12.95 -2.00 2.61
N ASN A 514 -12.50 -1.26 3.63
CA ASN A 514 -12.15 -1.87 4.92
C ASN A 514 -13.38 -2.52 5.58
N GLU A 515 -14.49 -1.79 5.65
CA GLU A 515 -15.71 -2.22 6.33
C GLU A 515 -16.98 -1.92 5.53
N PRO A 516 -18.08 -2.66 5.75
CA PRO A 516 -19.36 -2.40 5.08
C PRO A 516 -19.89 -0.96 5.21
N SER A 517 -19.58 -0.28 6.31
CA SER A 517 -19.98 1.12 6.58
C SER A 517 -18.92 2.14 6.19
N ASP A 518 -17.67 1.72 6.01
CA ASP A 518 -16.56 2.57 5.61
C ASP A 518 -16.23 2.31 4.15
N CYS A 519 -16.88 3.08 3.28
CA CYS A 519 -16.70 3.00 1.84
C CYS A 519 -15.67 4.00 1.31
N LEU A 520 -14.69 4.38 2.14
CA LEU A 520 -13.60 5.27 1.74
C LEU A 520 -12.24 4.62 1.98
N HIS A 521 -12.04 4.02 3.16
CA HIS A 521 -10.80 3.33 3.47
C HIS A 521 -10.77 1.94 2.85
N TRP A 522 -9.57 1.46 2.57
CA TRP A 522 -9.32 0.22 1.85
C TRP A 522 -8.96 -0.90 2.80
N CYS A 523 -9.37 -2.12 2.50
CA CYS A 523 -8.77 -3.25 3.15
C CYS A 523 -7.33 -3.42 2.64
N MET A 524 -6.42 -3.74 3.54
CA MET A 524 -5.03 -3.99 3.22
C MET A 524 -4.80 -5.51 3.00
N PRO A 525 -3.88 -5.90 2.09
CA PRO A 525 -2.99 -5.05 1.31
C PRO A 525 -3.50 -4.67 -0.10
N VAL A 526 -4.55 -5.32 -0.59
CA VAL A 526 -5.08 -5.33 -1.98
C VAL A 526 -4.75 -4.11 -2.86
N VAL A 527 -5.60 -3.10 -2.85
CA VAL A 527 -5.58 -1.99 -3.82
C VAL A 527 -4.34 -1.12 -3.59
N LEU A 528 -3.86 -1.08 -2.36
CA LEU A 528 -2.71 -0.30 -1.93
C LEU A 528 -1.40 -0.91 -2.43
N ASN A 529 -1.33 -2.25 -2.56
CA ASN A 529 -0.20 -2.92 -3.20
C ASN A 529 -0.10 -2.52 -4.67
N GLU A 530 -1.21 -2.52 -5.41
CA GLU A 530 -1.21 -2.08 -6.81
C GLU A 530 -0.82 -0.61 -6.96
N TRP A 531 -1.22 0.26 -6.01
CA TRP A 531 -0.71 1.65 -5.98
C TRP A 531 0.80 1.70 -5.77
N THR A 532 1.36 0.77 -4.99
CA THR A 532 2.80 0.66 -4.75
C THR A 532 3.54 0.13 -5.96
N TYR A 533 2.98 -0.86 -6.67
CA TYR A 533 3.53 -1.35 -7.93
C TYR A 533 3.51 -0.27 -9.01
N LEU A 534 2.43 0.51 -9.07
CA LEU A 534 2.34 1.66 -9.95
C LEU A 534 3.38 2.73 -9.60
N LEU A 535 3.57 3.04 -8.31
CA LEU A 535 4.61 3.97 -7.87
C LEU A 535 6.01 3.51 -8.32
N HIS A 536 6.34 2.23 -8.11
CA HIS A 536 7.62 1.66 -8.54
C HIS A 536 7.82 1.82 -10.06
N HIS A 537 6.81 1.46 -10.86
CA HIS A 537 6.84 1.65 -12.31
C HIS A 537 7.03 3.11 -12.74
N VAL A 538 6.29 4.05 -12.13
CA VAL A 538 6.40 5.50 -12.39
C VAL A 538 7.82 6.00 -12.13
N LEU A 539 8.44 5.56 -11.02
CA LEU A 539 9.81 5.93 -10.67
C LEU A 539 10.83 5.33 -11.64
N SER A 540 10.68 4.07 -12.04
CA SER A 540 11.56 3.43 -13.03
C SER A 540 11.49 4.10 -14.41
N LEU A 541 10.30 4.51 -14.86
CA LEU A 541 10.15 5.29 -16.10
C LEU A 541 10.88 6.63 -16.02
N GLN A 542 10.79 7.29 -14.87
CA GLN A 542 11.46 8.56 -14.64
C GLN A 542 12.99 8.40 -14.73
N GLU A 543 13.54 7.37 -14.10
CA GLU A 543 14.97 7.08 -14.13
C GLU A 543 15.47 6.81 -15.54
N ARG A 544 14.78 5.93 -16.28
CA ARG A 544 15.12 5.65 -17.69
C ARG A 544 15.10 6.91 -18.54
N LYS A 545 14.11 7.78 -18.35
CA LYS A 545 14.05 9.07 -19.03
C LYS A 545 15.27 9.94 -18.69
N MET A 546 15.62 10.06 -17.41
CA MET A 546 16.78 10.85 -16.97
C MET A 546 18.10 10.27 -17.47
N GLU A 547 18.22 8.94 -17.57
CA GLU A 547 19.38 8.26 -18.14
C GLU A 547 19.51 8.55 -19.64
N LEU A 548 18.43 8.42 -20.41
CA LEU A 548 18.42 8.74 -21.84
C LEU A 548 18.78 10.21 -22.10
N GLU A 549 18.24 11.14 -21.31
CA GLU A 549 18.59 12.56 -21.36
C GLU A 549 20.09 12.78 -21.04
N ARG A 550 20.64 12.06 -20.06
CA ARG A 550 22.07 12.13 -19.70
C ARG A 550 22.97 11.57 -20.81
N VAL A 551 22.59 10.46 -21.43
CA VAL A 551 23.33 9.87 -22.56
C VAL A 551 23.31 10.81 -23.76
N ALA A 552 22.15 11.38 -24.10
CA ALA A 552 22.00 12.34 -25.19
C ALA A 552 22.75 13.67 -24.95
N ALA A 553 22.91 14.07 -23.68
CA ALA A 553 23.59 15.32 -23.31
C ALA A 553 25.12 15.21 -23.25
N LYS A 554 25.72 14.02 -23.37
CA LYS A 554 27.18 13.89 -23.53
C LYS A 554 27.51 14.29 -24.98
N PRO A 555 28.06 15.51 -25.23
CA PRO A 555 28.51 15.85 -26.57
C PRO A 555 29.55 14.82 -26.99
N ASP A 556 29.53 14.42 -28.27
CA ASP A 556 30.48 13.46 -28.84
C ASP A 556 31.87 13.69 -28.24
N SER A 557 32.28 12.77 -27.38
CA SER A 557 33.64 12.75 -26.87
C SER A 557 34.53 12.74 -28.11
N PRO A 558 35.44 13.71 -28.29
CA PRO A 558 36.33 13.77 -29.46
C PRO A 558 37.30 12.58 -29.55
N ASP A 559 37.17 11.58 -28.69
CA ASP A 559 38.01 10.39 -28.61
C ASP A 559 37.47 9.18 -29.41
N SER A 560 36.49 9.37 -30.30
CA SER A 560 36.01 8.32 -31.22
C SER A 560 36.81 8.22 -32.52
N SER A 561 38.05 8.74 -32.56
CA SER A 561 39.03 8.40 -33.61
C SER A 561 39.67 7.02 -33.38
N VAL A 562 38.85 5.98 -33.19
CA VAL A 562 39.30 4.60 -33.41
C VAL A 562 39.12 4.35 -34.91
N PRO A 563 40.21 4.20 -35.69
CA PRO A 563 40.08 3.86 -37.09
C PRO A 563 39.40 2.50 -37.18
N ILE A 564 38.21 2.46 -37.78
CA ILE A 564 37.61 1.21 -38.24
C ILE A 564 38.49 0.75 -39.41
N HIS A 565 39.47 -0.11 -39.11
CA HIS A 565 40.14 -0.90 -40.14
C HIS A 565 39.12 -1.91 -40.68
N TRP A 566 38.69 -1.69 -41.91
CA TRP A 566 38.08 -2.72 -42.72
C TRP A 566 39.21 -3.54 -43.34
N ASP A 567 39.42 -4.76 -42.83
CA ASP A 567 40.12 -5.83 -43.52
C ASP A 567 39.10 -6.86 -44.04
#